data_AF-A0A255XY06-F1
#
_entry.id   AF-A0A255XY06-F1
#
_cell.length_a   1.000
_cell.length_b   1.000
_cell.length_c   1.000
_cell.angle_alpha   90.00
_cell.angle_beta   90.00
_cell.angle_gamma   90.00
#
_symmetry.space_group_name_H-M   'P 1'
#
loop_
_entity.id
_entity.type
_entity.pdbx_description
1 polymer ?
#
loop_
_entity_poly.entity_id
_entity_poly.type
_entity_poly.pdbx_seq_one_letter_code
_entity_poly.pdbx_strand_id
1 'polypeptide(L)'
;MPATLNRFLPWPPALFIAWVFLWYLQYKFTGHPGSVYLFDILTKWLGFPGYEAAMRIGTGVAELIASLLILYPRTQAIGALMATGIMTGAIFFHVVSPLGIDPYNDGADLFKKACAVWVFGLLIAYLRRSDLLALWALIRTKRLAAAR
;
A
#
# COMPACT_ATOMS: atom_id res chain seq x y z
N MET A 1 13.05 23.11 7.37
CA MET A 1 11.74 23.14 8.07
C MET A 1 11.99 22.95 9.56
N PRO A 2 11.27 23.66 10.44
CA PRO A 2 11.40 23.45 11.88
C PRO A 2 11.05 22.00 12.25
N ALA A 3 11.74 21.43 13.26
CA ALA A 3 11.60 20.02 13.65
C ALA A 3 10.16 19.62 14.00
N THR A 4 9.36 20.57 14.48
CA THR A 4 7.93 20.39 14.78
C THR A 4 7.09 20.16 13.52
N LEU A 5 7.37 20.84 12.41
CA LEU A 5 6.62 20.70 11.16
C LEU A 5 6.81 19.31 10.55
N ASN A 6 8.03 18.79 10.55
CA ASN A 6 8.33 17.43 10.07
C ASN A 6 7.63 16.33 10.89
N ARG A 7 7.26 16.61 12.16
CA ARG A 7 6.58 15.64 13.02
C ARG A 7 5.10 15.49 12.65
N PHE A 8 4.44 16.59 12.27
CA PHE A 8 3.00 16.63 12.03
C PHE A 8 2.61 16.51 10.56
N LEU A 9 3.45 17.01 9.65
CA LEU A 9 3.18 17.01 8.20
C LEU A 9 2.87 15.62 7.59
N PRO A 10 3.47 14.50 8.04
CA PRO A 10 3.12 13.17 7.51
C PRO A 10 1.74 12.64 7.93
N TRP A 11 1.08 13.23 8.93
CA TRP A 11 -0.13 12.65 9.50
C TRP A 11 -1.38 12.78 8.62
N PRO A 12 -1.70 13.95 8.02
CA PRO A 12 -2.83 14.02 7.10
C PRO A 12 -2.77 13.00 5.95
N PRO A 13 -1.65 12.84 5.21
CA PRO A 13 -1.57 11.79 4.20
C PRO A 13 -1.60 10.39 4.80
N ALA A 14 -1.04 10.15 5.99
CA ALA A 14 -1.07 8.84 6.65
C ALA A 14 -2.50 8.42 7.01
N LEU A 15 -3.29 9.35 7.55
CA LEU A 15 -4.70 9.12 7.89
C LEU A 15 -5.54 8.86 6.64
N PHE A 16 -5.28 9.58 5.54
CA PHE A 16 -5.93 9.30 4.27
C PHE A 16 -5.63 7.88 3.75
N ILE A 17 -4.35 7.47 3.76
CA ILE A 17 -3.94 6.13 3.34
C ILE A 17 -4.63 5.06 4.20
N ALA A 18 -4.58 5.21 5.52
CA ALA A 18 -5.19 4.27 6.45
C ALA A 18 -6.72 4.19 6.23
N TRP A 19 -7.38 5.34 6.05
CA TRP A 19 -8.81 5.37 5.74
C TRP A 19 -9.14 4.62 4.45
N VAL A 20 -8.42 4.88 3.36
CA VAL A 20 -8.65 4.17 2.08
C VAL A 20 -8.44 2.68 2.27
N PHE A 21 -7.30 2.24 2.81
CA PHE A 21 -7.03 0.82 2.98
C PHE A 21 -8.08 0.15 3.86
N LEU A 22 -8.34 0.67 5.05
CA LEU A 22 -9.31 0.09 6.00
C LEU A 22 -10.74 0.08 5.44
N TRP A 23 -11.15 1.13 4.72
CA TRP A 23 -12.46 1.17 4.08
C TRP A 23 -12.65 0.06 3.05
N TYR A 24 -11.64 -0.19 2.22
CA TYR A 24 -11.74 -1.19 1.16
C TYR A 24 -11.51 -2.64 1.63
N LEU A 25 -11.03 -2.86 2.87
CA LEU A 25 -10.89 -4.21 3.43
C LEU A 25 -12.22 -4.96 3.49
N GLN A 26 -13.34 -4.27 3.72
CA GLN A 26 -14.65 -4.92 3.78
C GLN A 26 -14.97 -5.65 2.47
N TYR A 27 -14.68 -5.05 1.32
CA TYR A 27 -14.92 -5.69 0.01
C TYR A 27 -14.01 -6.91 -0.18
N LYS A 28 -12.76 -6.82 0.28
CA LYS A 28 -11.76 -7.90 0.16
C LYS A 28 -11.97 -9.03 1.14
N PHE A 29 -12.40 -8.79 2.38
CA PHE A 29 -12.54 -9.87 3.37
C PHE A 29 -13.91 -10.55 3.31
N THR A 30 -14.96 -9.82 2.93
CA THR A 30 -16.31 -10.40 2.79
C THR A 30 -16.55 -11.07 1.44
N GLY A 31 -15.65 -10.89 0.46
CA GLY A 31 -15.83 -11.45 -0.88
C GLY A 31 -16.91 -10.74 -1.67
N HIS A 32 -16.96 -9.40 -1.58
CA HIS A 32 -17.93 -8.62 -2.34
C HIS A 32 -17.81 -8.92 -3.86
N PRO A 33 -18.92 -9.07 -4.61
CA PRO A 33 -18.89 -9.50 -6.01
C PRO A 33 -17.97 -8.67 -6.91
N GLY A 34 -17.95 -7.35 -6.75
CA GLY A 34 -17.03 -6.48 -7.48
C GLY A 34 -15.55 -6.78 -7.19
N SER A 35 -15.21 -7.04 -5.92
CA SER A 35 -13.83 -7.40 -5.56
C SER A 35 -13.45 -8.76 -6.13
N VAL A 36 -14.34 -9.76 -6.06
CA VAL A 36 -14.10 -11.09 -6.64
C VAL A 36 -13.90 -10.98 -8.15
N TYR A 37 -14.73 -10.19 -8.84
CA TYR A 37 -14.62 -9.93 -10.28
C TYR A 37 -13.24 -9.40 -10.69
N LEU A 38 -12.71 -8.39 -9.99
CA LEU A 38 -11.38 -7.85 -10.31
C LEU A 38 -10.26 -8.88 -10.10
N PHE A 39 -10.26 -9.57 -8.95
CA PHE A 39 -9.21 -10.56 -8.67
C PHE A 39 -9.32 -11.80 -9.57
N ASP A 40 -10.51 -12.19 -10.00
CA ASP A 40 -10.70 -13.26 -10.99
C ASP A 40 -10.11 -12.87 -12.36
N ILE A 41 -10.38 -11.66 -12.86
CA ILE A 41 -9.73 -11.13 -14.08
C ILE A 41 -8.20 -11.17 -13.94
N LEU A 42 -7.70 -10.66 -12.82
CA LEU A 42 -6.26 -10.55 -12.58
C LEU A 42 -5.58 -11.93 -12.54
N THR A 43 -6.13 -12.88 -11.78
CA THR A 43 -5.54 -14.22 -11.64
C THR A 43 -5.62 -15.04 -12.93
N LYS A 44 -6.68 -14.86 -13.74
CA LYS A 44 -6.75 -15.40 -15.09
C LYS A 44 -5.66 -14.82 -15.99
N TRP A 45 -5.49 -13.49 -15.98
CA TRP A 45 -4.47 -12.83 -16.79
C TRP A 45 -3.04 -13.19 -16.38
N LEU A 46 -2.78 -13.38 -15.09
CA LEU A 46 -1.49 -13.83 -14.57
C LEU A 46 -1.19 -15.32 -14.80
N GLY A 47 -2.16 -16.09 -15.31
CA GLY A 47 -1.98 -17.51 -15.64
C GLY A 47 -2.21 -18.49 -14.49
N PHE A 48 -2.90 -18.08 -13.42
CA PHE A 48 -3.25 -18.94 -12.28
C PHE A 48 -4.74 -18.81 -11.89
N PRO A 49 -5.68 -19.24 -12.76
CA PRO A 49 -7.11 -19.16 -12.48
C PRO A 49 -7.49 -19.95 -11.21
N GLY A 50 -8.51 -19.47 -10.48
CA GLY A 50 -9.01 -20.12 -9.26
C GLY A 50 -8.36 -19.67 -7.96
N TYR A 51 -7.29 -18.85 -8.02
CA TYR A 51 -6.60 -18.32 -6.84
C TYR A 51 -7.04 -16.90 -6.44
N GLU A 52 -8.15 -16.40 -6.97
CA GLU A 52 -8.63 -15.03 -6.68
C GLU A 52 -8.71 -14.78 -5.17
N ALA A 53 -9.31 -15.71 -4.42
CA ALA A 53 -9.56 -15.52 -3.00
C ALA A 53 -8.27 -15.37 -2.20
N ALA A 54 -7.26 -16.19 -2.54
CA ALA A 54 -5.94 -16.10 -1.91
C ALA A 54 -5.26 -14.75 -2.22
N MET A 55 -5.33 -14.29 -3.47
CA MET A 55 -4.71 -13.02 -3.88
C MET A 55 -5.46 -11.80 -3.31
N ARG A 56 -6.80 -11.85 -3.27
CA ARG A 56 -7.69 -10.83 -2.70
C ARG A 56 -7.47 -10.70 -1.20
N ILE A 57 -7.53 -11.81 -0.47
CA ILE A 57 -7.32 -11.83 0.98
C ILE A 57 -5.87 -11.46 1.30
N GLY A 58 -4.89 -11.97 0.56
CA GLY A 58 -3.48 -11.63 0.73
C GLY A 58 -3.21 -10.13 0.58
N THR A 59 -3.77 -9.51 -0.46
CA THR A 59 -3.70 -8.05 -0.64
C THR A 59 -4.38 -7.31 0.52
N GLY A 60 -5.55 -7.76 0.97
CA GLY A 60 -6.24 -7.17 2.12
C GLY A 60 -5.43 -7.26 3.42
N VAL A 61 -4.76 -8.39 3.68
CA VAL A 61 -3.87 -8.54 4.84
C VAL A 61 -2.67 -7.59 4.72
N ALA A 62 -2.08 -7.45 3.53
CA ALA A 62 -0.99 -6.51 3.29
C ALA A 62 -1.42 -5.05 3.53
N GLU A 63 -2.59 -4.66 3.04
CA GLU A 63 -3.18 -3.33 3.28
C GLU A 63 -3.47 -3.09 4.76
N LEU A 64 -3.98 -4.09 5.49
CA LEU A 64 -4.19 -4.00 6.94
C LEU A 64 -2.87 -3.77 7.69
N ILE A 65 -1.83 -4.53 7.37
CA ILE A 65 -0.51 -4.37 7.97
C ILE A 65 0.05 -2.97 7.65
N ALA A 66 -0.05 -2.52 6.39
CA ALA A 66 0.40 -1.19 6.00
C ALA A 66 -0.31 -0.08 6.79
N SER A 67 -1.63 -0.21 7.00
CA SER A 67 -2.42 0.71 7.84
C SER A 67 -1.96 0.73 9.29
N LEU A 68 -1.69 -0.44 9.90
CA LEU A 68 -1.19 -0.51 11.27
C LEU A 68 0.20 0.16 11.38
N LEU A 69 1.08 -0.11 10.42
CA LEU A 69 2.44 0.45 10.41
C LEU A 69 2.45 1.96 10.17
N ILE A 70 1.59 2.48 9.29
CA ILE A 70 1.57 3.92 8.94
C ILE A 70 1.00 4.79 10.07
N LEU A 71 0.15 4.21 10.92
CA LEU A 71 -0.44 4.87 12.09
C LEU A 71 0.45 4.81 13.34
N TYR A 72 1.48 3.95 13.36
CA TYR A 72 2.43 3.89 14.47
C TYR A 72 3.70 4.72 14.18
N PRO A 73 4.02 5.76 14.96
CA PRO A 73 5.06 6.74 14.61
C PRO A 73 6.43 6.16 14.29
N ARG A 74 6.83 5.07 14.98
CA ARG A 74 8.15 4.44 14.79
C ARG A 74 8.23 3.60 13.52
N THR A 75 7.10 3.19 12.96
CA THR A 75 7.03 2.36 11.75
C THR A 75 6.40 3.09 10.57
N GLN A 76 6.05 4.37 10.74
CA GLN A 76 5.30 5.15 9.75
C GLN A 76 5.97 5.15 8.37
N ALA A 77 7.31 5.23 8.34
CA ALA A 77 8.07 5.15 7.10
C ALA A 77 7.95 3.80 6.39
N ILE A 78 7.93 2.69 7.14
CA ILE A 78 7.80 1.33 6.61
C ILE A 78 6.37 1.14 6.08
N GLY A 79 5.35 1.58 6.83
CA GLY A 79 3.97 1.56 6.39
C GLY A 79 3.75 2.34 5.09
N ALA A 80 4.40 3.50 4.95
CA ALA A 80 4.36 4.30 3.73
C ALA A 80 5.00 3.59 2.52
N LEU A 81 6.19 2.99 2.69
CA LEU A 81 6.82 2.20 1.63
C LEU A 81 5.97 0.99 1.22
N MET A 82 5.36 0.32 2.20
CA MET A 82 4.48 -0.81 1.96
C MET A 82 3.23 -0.38 1.19
N ALA A 83 2.59 0.73 1.58
CA ALA A 83 1.45 1.29 0.87
C ALA A 83 1.80 1.68 -0.57
N THR A 84 2.94 2.34 -0.78
CA THR A 84 3.45 2.64 -2.12
C THR A 84 3.66 1.38 -2.93
N GLY A 85 4.29 0.34 -2.38
CA GLY A 85 4.53 -0.92 -3.08
C GLY A 85 3.23 -1.65 -3.49
N ILE A 86 2.25 -1.72 -2.60
CA ILE A 86 0.93 -2.31 -2.89
C ILE A 86 0.25 -1.53 -4.01
N MET A 87 0.22 -0.19 -3.93
CA MET A 87 -0.40 0.64 -4.97
C MET A 87 0.37 0.61 -6.29
N THR A 88 1.70 0.45 -6.28
CA THR A 88 2.47 0.24 -7.51
C THR A 88 2.00 -1.01 -8.24
N GLY A 89 1.80 -2.12 -7.51
CA GLY A 89 1.21 -3.34 -8.09
C GLY A 89 -0.19 -3.10 -8.64
N ALA A 90 -1.07 -2.48 -7.86
CA ALA A 90 -2.44 -2.18 -8.27
C ALA A 90 -2.50 -1.30 -9.53
N ILE A 91 -1.81 -0.16 -9.52
CA ILE A 91 -1.74 0.78 -10.64
C ILE A 91 -1.17 0.09 -11.88
N PHE A 92 -0.06 -0.65 -11.73
CA PHE A 92 0.55 -1.40 -12.83
C PHE A 92 -0.48 -2.34 -13.47
N PHE A 93 -1.13 -3.20 -12.70
CA PHE A 93 -2.08 -4.15 -13.25
C PHE A 93 -3.33 -3.48 -13.85
N HIS A 94 -3.81 -2.36 -13.31
CA HIS A 94 -4.89 -1.59 -13.94
C HIS A 94 -4.50 -1.01 -15.32
N VAL A 95 -3.23 -0.69 -15.52
CA VAL A 95 -2.72 -0.12 -16.78
C VAL A 95 -2.37 -1.19 -17.81
N VAL A 96 -1.76 -2.31 -17.40
CA VAL A 96 -1.20 -3.30 -18.34
C VAL A 96 -2.07 -4.55 -18.55
N SER A 97 -3.09 -4.75 -17.73
CA SER A 97 -3.96 -5.93 -17.80
C SER A 97 -5.40 -5.58 -18.20
N PRO A 98 -6.24 -6.57 -18.54
CA PRO A 98 -7.66 -6.37 -18.86
C PRO A 98 -8.51 -5.82 -17.71
N LEU A 99 -7.95 -5.60 -16.51
CA LEU A 99 -8.64 -4.86 -15.44
C LEU A 99 -9.13 -3.49 -15.92
N GLY A 100 -8.30 -2.79 -16.70
CA GLY A 100 -8.58 -1.42 -17.14
C GLY A 100 -8.60 -0.39 -16.00
N ILE A 101 -8.62 0.90 -16.35
CA ILE A 101 -8.57 2.00 -15.38
C ILE A 101 -9.94 2.23 -14.69
N ASP A 102 -11.04 2.00 -15.41
CA ASP A 102 -12.41 2.23 -14.93
C ASP A 102 -13.30 0.98 -15.12
N PRO A 103 -13.02 -0.14 -14.42
CA PRO A 103 -13.73 -1.39 -14.61
C PRO A 103 -15.22 -1.33 -14.25
N TYR A 104 -15.64 -0.33 -13.46
CA TYR A 104 -17.02 -0.18 -12.99
C TYR A 104 -17.77 0.96 -13.71
N ASN A 105 -17.11 1.70 -14.60
CA ASN A 105 -17.64 2.92 -15.23
C ASN A 105 -18.13 3.93 -14.16
N ASP A 106 -17.37 4.08 -13.07
CA ASP A 106 -17.67 4.98 -11.94
C ASP A 106 -16.82 6.26 -11.97
N GLY A 107 -16.15 6.52 -13.11
CA GLY A 107 -15.24 7.62 -13.26
C GLY A 107 -13.86 7.32 -12.67
N ALA A 108 -13.44 6.05 -12.68
CA ALA A 108 -12.14 5.57 -12.20
C ALA A 108 -11.88 5.93 -10.73
N ASP A 109 -12.91 5.86 -9.88
CA ASP A 109 -12.84 6.29 -8.48
C ASP A 109 -11.78 5.51 -7.70
N LEU A 110 -11.77 4.17 -7.85
CA LEU A 110 -10.78 3.30 -7.21
C LEU A 110 -9.35 3.61 -7.68
N PHE A 111 -9.16 3.82 -9.00
CA PHE A 111 -7.85 4.11 -9.56
C PHE A 111 -7.30 5.46 -9.10
N LYS A 112 -8.15 6.50 -9.04
CA LYS A 112 -7.78 7.82 -8.50
C LYS A 112 -7.31 7.72 -7.05
N LYS A 113 -8.02 6.96 -6.22
CA LYS A 113 -7.61 6.69 -4.83
C LYS A 113 -6.27 5.94 -4.76
N ALA A 114 -6.05 4.95 -5.63
CA ALA A 114 -4.78 4.23 -5.70
C ALA A 114 -3.61 5.17 -6.03
N CYS A 115 -3.77 6.06 -7.01
CA CYS A 115 -2.79 7.10 -7.34
C CYS A 115 -2.55 8.07 -6.17
N ALA A 116 -3.60 8.51 -5.48
CA ALA A 116 -3.48 9.39 -4.33
C ALA A 116 -2.70 8.72 -3.18
N VAL A 117 -3.02 7.48 -2.85
CA VAL A 117 -2.28 6.68 -1.86
C VAL A 117 -0.82 6.52 -2.27
N TRP A 118 -0.56 6.24 -3.55
CA TRP A 118 0.81 6.09 -4.06
C TRP A 118 1.64 7.36 -3.87
N VAL A 119 1.10 8.52 -4.27
CA VAL A 119 1.75 9.84 -4.10
C VAL A 119 1.96 10.16 -2.61
N PHE A 120 0.95 9.93 -1.78
CA PHE A 120 1.05 10.18 -0.34
C PHE A 120 2.03 9.25 0.37
N GLY A 121 2.12 7.99 -0.06
CA GLY A 121 3.10 7.04 0.44
C GLY A 121 4.53 7.51 0.12
N LEU A 122 4.77 7.95 -1.12
CA LEU A 122 6.07 8.53 -1.52
C LEU A 122 6.40 9.80 -0.74
N LEU A 123 5.42 10.68 -0.53
CA LEU A 123 5.58 11.89 0.27
C LEU A 123 5.98 11.54 1.71
N ILE A 124 5.28 10.61 2.37
CA ILE A 124 5.61 10.21 3.74
C ILE A 124 6.98 9.55 3.80
N ALA A 125 7.31 8.66 2.86
CA ALA A 125 8.62 8.03 2.78
C ALA A 125 9.75 9.07 2.64
N TYR A 126 9.53 10.12 1.84
CA TYR A 126 10.47 11.23 1.72
C TYR A 126 10.57 12.07 3.01
N LEU A 127 9.44 12.40 3.64
CA LEU A 127 9.42 13.15 4.90
C LEU A 127 10.07 12.40 6.06
N ARG A 128 9.94 11.06 6.08
CA ARG A 128 10.48 10.14 7.10
C ARG A 128 11.77 9.42 6.67
N ARG A 129 12.45 9.90 5.62
CA ARG A 129 13.66 9.26 5.07
C ARG A 129 14.81 9.10 6.09
N SER A 130 14.90 9.98 7.08
CA SER A 130 15.85 9.86 8.20
C SER A 130 15.65 8.56 8.98
N ASP A 131 14.39 8.17 9.17
CA ASP A 131 14.02 6.99 9.97
C ASP A 131 14.37 5.71 9.18
N LEU A 132 14.20 5.74 7.86
CA LEU A 132 14.64 4.68 6.94
C LEU A 132 16.16 4.53 6.93
N LEU A 133 16.89 5.64 6.84
CA LEU A 133 18.36 5.64 6.84
C LEU A 133 18.90 5.14 8.19
N ALA A 134 18.28 5.54 9.31
CA ALA A 134 18.64 5.07 10.64
C ALA A 134 18.41 3.56 10.80
N LEU A 135 17.27 3.05 10.32
CA LEU A 135 16.98 1.62 10.29
C LEU A 135 17.99 0.84 9.45
N TRP A 136 18.33 1.35 8.26
CA TRP A 136 19.34 0.75 7.39
C TRP A 136 20.72 0.69 8.05
N ALA A 137 21.15 1.78 8.69
CA ALA A 137 22.41 1.83 9.43
C ALA A 137 22.44 0.80 10.56
N LEU A 138 21.35 0.66 11.33
CA LEU A 138 21.23 -0.32 12.40
C LEU A 138 21.38 -1.77 11.88
N ILE A 139 20.69 -2.09 10.79
CA ILE A 139 20.75 -3.41 10.16
C ILE A 139 22.18 -3.69 9.68
N ARG A 140 22.82 -2.72 9.01
CA ARG A 140 24.20 -2.86 8.52
C ARG A 140 25.18 -3.11 9.66
N THR A 141 25.10 -2.36 10.75
CA THR A 141 25.98 -2.51 11.91
C THR A 141 25.80 -3.88 12.57
N LYS A 142 24.56 -4.35 12.76
CA LYS A 142 24.29 -5.70 13.30
C LYS A 142 24.83 -6.80 12.41
N ARG A 143 24.69 -6.68 11.09
CA ARG A 143 25.23 -7.67 10.13
C ARG A 143 26.77 -7.73 10.18
N LEU A 144 27.44 -6.59 10.31
CA LEU A 144 28.90 -6.55 10.46
C LEU A 144 29.37 -7.17 11.77
N ALA A 145 28.61 -6.99 12.86
CA ALA A 145 28.93 -7.60 14.16
C ALA A 145 28.75 -9.12 14.14
N ALA A 146 27.75 -9.65 13.43
CA ALA A 146 27.50 -11.09 13.32
C ALA A 146 28.47 -11.83 12.36
N ALA A 147 29.26 -11.10 11.57
CA ALA A 147 30.22 -11.65 10.62
C ALA A 147 31.66 -11.67 11.14
N ARG A 148 31.87 -11.29 12.42
CA ARG A 148 33.14 -11.36 13.14
C ARG A 148 33.08 -12.50 14.15
#